data_AF-A0A9P8XSN9-F1
#
_entry.id   AF-A0A9P8XSN9-F1
#
_cell.length_a   1.000
_cell.length_b   1.000
_cell.length_c   1.000
_cell.angle_alpha   90.00
_cell.angle_beta   90.00
_cell.angle_gamma   90.00
#
_symmetry.space_group_name_H-M   'P 1'
#
loop_
_entity.id
_entity.type
_entity.pdbx_description
1 polymer ?
#
loop_
_entity_poly.entity_id
_entity_poly.type
_entity_poly.pdbx_seq_one_letter_code
_entity_poly.pdbx_strand_id
1 'polypeptide(L)' 'HKAPGPSGIPNYILRISIDLLIPLLQPLFNHFLFRGICPFKESVTIVLKKPDKDDYGKAKAYRPIALLETLRKV' A
#
# COMPACT_ATOMS: atom_id res chain seq x y z
N HIS A 1 13.16 -3.96 0.14
CA HIS A 1 12.38 -2.98 -0.63
C HIS A 1 10.91 -3.41 -0.63
N LYS A 2 9.94 -2.56 -0.22
CA LYS A 2 8.50 -2.93 -0.23
C LYS A 2 7.89 -2.53 -1.59
N ALA A 3 6.95 -3.33 -2.10
CA ALA A 3 6.24 -3.00 -3.33
C ALA A 3 5.29 -1.81 -3.12
N PRO A 4 5.16 -0.91 -4.11
CA PRO A 4 4.25 0.23 -4.04
C PRO A 4 2.77 -0.20 -4.19
N GLY A 5 1.86 0.69 -3.79
CA GLY A 5 0.42 0.56 -4.07
C GLY A 5 0.05 1.01 -5.49
N PRO A 6 -1.24 1.30 -5.75
CA PRO A 6 -1.75 1.70 -7.07
C PRO A 6 -1.00 2.87 -7.74
N SER A 7 -0.58 3.87 -6.98
CA SER A 7 0.16 5.04 -7.46
C SER A 7 1.56 4.73 -7.99
N GLY A 8 2.09 3.53 -7.71
CA GLY A 8 3.46 3.15 -8.05
C GLY A 8 4.54 3.85 -7.21
N ILE A 9 4.18 4.77 -6.30
CA ILE A 9 5.14 5.56 -5.52
C ILE A 9 5.83 4.66 -4.48
N PRO A 10 7.16 4.44 -4.58
CA PRO A 10 7.89 3.62 -3.62
C PRO A 10 8.04 4.33 -2.28
N ASN A 11 8.16 3.55 -1.20
CA ASN A 11 8.34 4.11 0.15
C ASN A 11 9.59 4.98 0.30
N TYR A 12 10.66 4.69 -0.44
CA TYR A 12 11.88 5.48 -0.34
C TYR A 12 11.66 6.92 -0.84
N ILE A 13 10.83 7.12 -1.88
CA ILE A 13 10.49 8.46 -2.40
C ILE A 13 9.75 9.27 -1.33
N LEU A 14 8.81 8.64 -0.60
CA LEU A 14 8.12 9.31 0.50
C LEU A 14 9.10 9.70 1.61
N ARG A 15 10.02 8.81 1.98
CA ARG A 15 10.99 9.08 3.05
C ARG A 15 11.94 10.23 2.72
N ILE A 16 12.42 10.34 1.48
CA ILE A 16 13.34 11.42 1.08
C ILE A 16 12.61 12.75 0.87
N SER A 17 11.30 12.71 0.64
CA SER A 17 10.49 13.90 0.33
C SER A 17 9.57 14.30 1.49
N ILE A 18 9.67 13.63 2.65
CA ILE A 18 8.66 13.73 3.71
C ILE A 18 8.54 15.15 4.25
N ASP A 19 9.66 15.85 4.41
CA ASP A 19 9.70 17.23 4.93
C ASP A 19 8.98 18.21 3.98
N LEU A 20 9.01 17.94 2.67
CA LEU A 20 8.28 18.72 1.67
C LEU A 20 6.79 18.37 1.64
N LEU A 21 6.45 17.12 1.95
CA LEU A 21 5.08 16.60 1.86
C LEU A 21 4.27 16.85 3.14
N ILE A 22 4.87 16.88 4.33
CA ILE A 22 4.18 17.05 5.61
C ILE A 22 3.24 18.27 5.61
N PRO A 23 3.64 19.47 5.16
CA PRO A 23 2.76 20.64 5.16
C PRO A 23 1.49 20.45 4.32
N LEU A 24 1.52 19.57 3.32
CA LEU A 24 0.39 19.24 2.46
C LEU A 24 -0.44 18.06 3.01
N LEU A 25 0.24 17.02 3.51
CA LEU A 25 -0.40 15.79 3.96
C LEU A 25 -1.12 15.97 5.30
N GLN A 26 -0.52 16.69 6.25
CA GLN A 26 -1.08 16.87 7.59
C GLN A 26 -2.50 17.50 7.57
N PRO A 27 -2.75 18.66 6.91
CA PRO A 27 -4.09 19.22 6.85
C PRO A 27 -5.07 18.32 6.09
N LEU A 28 -4.61 17.63 5.04
CA LEU A 28 -5.42 16.70 4.26
C LEU A 28 -5.89 15.50 5.09
N PHE A 29 -4.99 14.85 5.83
CA PHE A 29 -5.33 13.73 6.71
C PHE A 29 -6.22 14.16 7.88
N ASN A 30 -5.97 15.33 8.46
CA ASN A 30 -6.86 15.89 9.49
C ASN A 30 -8.27 16.14 8.95
N HIS A 31 -8.40 16.63 7.72
CA HIS A 31 -9.70 16.80 7.08
C HIS A 31 -10.43 15.47 6.90
N PHE A 32 -9.74 14.42 6.44
CA PHE A 32 -10.32 13.09 6.32
C PHE A 32 -10.80 12.55 7.67
N LEU A 33 -9.99 12.70 8.72
CA LEU A 33 -10.34 12.25 10.07
C LEU A 33 -11.56 13.01 10.60
N PHE A 34 -11.57 14.34 10.48
CA PHE A 34 -12.69 15.19 10.89
C PHE A 34 -14.01 14.80 10.19
N ARG A 35 -13.91 14.39 8.92
CA ARG A 35 -15.06 13.96 8.11
C ARG A 35 -15.44 12.49 8.28
N GLY A 36 -14.67 11.70 9.03
CA GLY A 36 -14.86 10.25 9.14
C GLY A 36 -14.61 9.50 7.82
N ILE A 37 -13.82 10.08 6.91
CA ILE A 37 -13.49 9.50 5.61
C ILE A 37 -12.20 8.70 5.74
N CYS A 38 -12.20 7.45 5.28
CA CYS A 38 -10.97 6.66 5.16
C CYS A 38 -10.44 6.79 3.71
N PRO A 39 -9.35 7.54 3.46
CA PRO A 39 -8.79 7.69 2.12
C PRO A 39 -8.02 6.44 1.70
N PHE A 40 -7.68 6.36 0.41
CA PHE A 40 -6.78 5.33 -0.13
C PHE A 40 -7.22 3.90 0.20
N LYS A 41 -8.48 3.56 -0.10
CA LYS A 41 -9.05 2.21 0.14
C LYS A 41 -8.70 1.22 -0.97
N GLU A 42 -8.34 1.72 -2.14
CA GLU A 42 -8.00 0.89 -3.29
C GLU A 42 -6.66 0.19 -3.08
N SER A 43 -6.56 -1.02 -3.63
CA SER A 43 -5.34 -1.82 -3.55
C SER A 43 -5.13 -2.60 -4.84
N VAL A 44 -3.87 -2.83 -5.18
CA VAL A 44 -3.51 -3.81 -6.22
C VAL A 44 -3.30 -5.15 -5.53
N THR A 45 -4.11 -6.16 -5.85
CA THR A 45 -3.91 -7.51 -5.31
C THR A 45 -3.02 -8.31 -6.22
N ILE A 46 -1.85 -8.68 -5.72
CA ILE A 46 -0.93 -9.61 -6.40
C ILE A 46 -1.05 -11.00 -5.79
N VAL A 47 -1.02 -12.03 -6.64
CA VAL A 47 -1.08 -13.43 -6.18
C VAL A 47 0.31 -14.04 -6.27
N LEU A 48 0.94 -14.28 -5.12
CA LEU A 48 2.28 -14.87 -5.05
C LEU A 48 2.23 -16.37 -4.84
N LYS A 49 3.14 -17.10 -5.49
CA LYS A 49 3.39 -18.51 -5.21
C LYS A 49 4.01 -18.67 -3.80
N LYS A 50 3.52 -19.65 -3.03
CA LYS A 50 4.19 -20.08 -1.80
C LYS A 50 5.31 -21.05 -2.17
N PRO A 51 6.50 -20.97 -1.55
CA PRO A 51 7.52 -22.00 -1.75
C PRO A 51 7.00 -23.36 -1.27
N ASP A 52 7.59 -24.43 -1.79
CA ASP A 52 7.40 -25.80 -1.31
C ASP A 52 5.93 -26.25 -1.33
N LYS A 53 5.32 -26.14 -2.51
CA LYS A 53 3.97 -26.64 -2.78
C LYS A 53 4.05 -27.62 -3.94
N ASP A 54 3.51 -28.82 -3.72
CA ASP A 54 3.59 -29.92 -4.69
C ASP A 54 2.67 -29.68 -5.90
N ASP A 55 1.61 -28.90 -5.73
CA ASP A 55 0.55 -28.71 -6.72
C ASP A 55 0.07 -27.25 -6.75
N TYR A 56 0.38 -26.55 -7.83
CA TYR A 56 0.01 -25.15 -8.10
C TYR A 56 -1.32 -25.00 -8.85
N GLY A 57 -2.08 -26.07 -9.07
CA GLY A 57 -3.49 -26.00 -9.46
C GLY A 57 -4.42 -25.66 -8.29
N LYS A 58 -3.94 -25.83 -7.04
CA LYS A 58 -4.72 -25.56 -5.82
C LYS A 58 -4.52 -24.13 -5.33
N ALA A 59 -5.62 -23.45 -5.01
CA ALA A 59 -5.59 -22.09 -4.43
C ALA A 59 -4.71 -21.98 -3.17
N LYS A 60 -4.62 -23.06 -2.36
CA LYS A 60 -3.78 -23.13 -1.14
C LYS A 60 -2.29 -22.92 -1.43
N ALA A 61 -1.81 -23.17 -2.65
CA ALA A 61 -0.43 -22.95 -3.07
C ALA A 61 -0.07 -21.48 -3.29
N TYR A 62 -1.05 -20.58 -3.22
CA TYR A 62 -0.84 -19.15 -3.42
C TYR A 62 -1.14 -18.34 -2.15
N ARG A 63 -0.61 -17.12 -2.12
CA ARG A 63 -0.90 -16.09 -1.14
C ARG A 63 -1.27 -14.79 -1.87
N PRO A 64 -2.53 -14.33 -1.79
CA PRO A 64 -2.86 -12.99 -2.26
C PRO A 64 -2.25 -11.95 -1.31
N ILE A 65 -1.72 -10.87 -1.86
CA ILE A 65 -1.21 -9.72 -1.12
C ILE A 65 -1.87 -8.46 -1.68
N ALA A 66 -2.62 -7.77 -0.85
CA ALA A 66 -3.19 -6.47 -1.17
C ALA A 66 -2.14 -5.37 -0.97
N LEU A 67 -1.69 -4.77 -2.07
CA LEU A 67 -0.79 -3.63 -2.06
C LEU A 67 -1.61 -2.35 -1.95
N LEU A 68 -1.82 -1.89 -0.72
CA LEU A 68 -2.39 -0.57 -0.45
C LEU A 68 -1.41 0.55 -0.80
N GLU A 69 -1.95 1.75 -1.00
CA GLU A 69 -1.16 2.97 -1.18
C GLU A 69 -0.04 3.11 -0.15
N THR A 70 1.11 3.56 -0.62
CA THR A 70 2.29 3.71 0.23
C THR A 70 2.09 4.85 1.23
N LEU A 71 1.43 5.94 0.82
CA LEU A 71 1.06 7.08 1.68
C LEU A 71 0.20 6.68 2.88
N ARG A 72 -0.57 5.59 2.77
CA ARG A 72 -1.39 5.08 3.87
C ARG A 72 -0.58 4.38 4.96
N LYS A 73 0.68 4.01 4.68
CA LYS A 73 1.52 3.17 5.55
C LYS A 73 2.60 3.97 6.29
N VAL A 74 2.68 5.28 6.04
CA VAL A 74 3.62 6.23 6.65
C VAL A 74 2.84 7.08 7.63
#